data_AF-A0A2W0AAF9-F1
#
_entry.id   AF-A0A2W0AAF9-F1
#
_cell.length_a   1.000
_cell.length_b   1.000
_cell.length_c   1.000
_cell.angle_alpha   90.00
_cell.angle_beta   90.00
_cell.angle_gamma   90.00
#
_symmetry.space_group_name_H-M   'P 1'
#
loop_
_entity.id
_entity.type
_entity.pdbx_description
1 polymer ?
#
loop_
_entity_poly.entity_id
_entity_poly.type
_entity_poly.pdbx_seq_one_letter_code
_entity_poly.pdbx_strand_id
1 'polypeptide(L)'
;MADGHLFEAVNGRTFRPFQVGTPVTINDSNQETVTPTAVVNSATGCSFTATLANAHAAGTLVSSGTFGLQEAIQDAFTMGGGTVTVDPFWTAAGGTDTLLSAALPYTSVAIKDTRRGIEQDWNTAPSTTSLLAAPTTLTSQAACDATHTFCSDATVAGSASWGGTVFGCITLVDINGNESPCSATASFTSVASKAIDIGAPASRADNVVGWKPYLSVSAGSYALAYSLPLLTQPTVLLAAPVSAGVCTLTTLETTTPACAIANTLYGQAASATGAAGLFSKGGAQFTGYPVVTNTLAPEIGSASALAHNPNEEA
;
A
#
# COMPACT_ATOMS: atom_id res chain seq x y z
N MET A 1 -29.65 15.30 -33.71
CA MET A 1 -29.88 13.85 -33.86
C MET A 1 -28.60 13.20 -33.39
N ALA A 2 -28.62 12.69 -32.15
CA ALA A 2 -27.43 12.20 -31.46
C ALA A 2 -27.13 10.77 -31.92
N ASP A 3 -25.91 10.58 -32.40
CA ASP A 3 -25.38 9.30 -32.84
C ASP A 3 -25.14 8.40 -31.61
N GLY A 4 -25.38 7.10 -31.75
CA GLY A 4 -25.47 6.15 -30.64
C GLY A 4 -24.17 6.06 -29.82
N HIS A 5 -24.18 6.57 -28.59
CA HIS A 5 -23.00 6.59 -27.72
C HIS A 5 -22.76 5.22 -27.04
N LEU A 6 -22.38 4.23 -27.84
CA LEU A 6 -21.35 3.29 -27.40
C LEU A 6 -20.02 4.01 -27.57
N PHE A 7 -19.25 4.15 -26.49
CA PHE A 7 -17.95 4.79 -26.59
C PHE A 7 -16.94 3.75 -27.07
N GLU A 8 -16.28 4.02 -28.19
CA GLU A 8 -15.14 3.23 -28.65
C GLU A 8 -13.89 3.66 -27.88
N ALA A 9 -13.30 2.73 -27.14
CA ALA A 9 -11.95 2.84 -26.66
C ALA A 9 -10.98 2.95 -27.86
N VAL A 10 -9.77 3.46 -27.60
CA VAL A 10 -8.72 3.71 -28.63
C VAL A 10 -8.37 2.47 -29.48
N ASN A 11 -8.74 1.28 -29.02
CA ASN A 11 -8.59 0.00 -29.72
C ASN A 11 -9.85 -0.46 -30.50
N GLY A 12 -10.84 0.42 -30.73
CA GLY A 12 -12.08 0.10 -31.47
C GLY A 12 -13.08 -0.75 -30.67
N ARG A 13 -12.87 -0.90 -29.37
CA ARG A 13 -13.76 -1.67 -28.49
C ARG A 13 -14.83 -0.78 -27.89
N THR A 14 -16.08 -1.23 -27.91
CA THR A 14 -17.19 -0.51 -27.27
C THR A 14 -17.24 -0.80 -25.76
N PHE A 15 -17.36 0.23 -24.92
CA PHE A 15 -17.55 0.09 -23.48
C PHE A 15 -18.92 0.62 -23.02
N ARG A 16 -19.39 0.14 -21.86
CA ARG A 16 -20.68 0.48 -21.26
C ARG A 16 -20.55 1.76 -20.41
N PRO A 17 -21.18 2.89 -20.79
CA PRO A 17 -20.92 4.17 -20.14
C PRO A 17 -21.57 4.34 -18.77
N PHE A 18 -22.71 3.67 -18.51
CA PHE A 18 -23.35 3.70 -17.21
C PHE A 18 -23.33 2.33 -16.56
N GLN A 19 -23.23 2.29 -15.24
CA GLN A 19 -23.29 1.06 -14.46
C GLN A 19 -23.91 1.31 -13.09
N VAL A 20 -24.52 0.25 -12.54
CA VAL A 20 -25.04 0.29 -11.17
C VAL A 20 -23.87 0.51 -10.22
N GLY A 21 -24.03 1.41 -9.26
CA GLY A 21 -22.99 1.72 -8.27
C GLY A 21 -21.90 2.69 -8.74
N THR A 22 -21.84 3.04 -10.03
CA THR A 22 -20.85 4.00 -10.55
C THR A 22 -21.41 5.42 -10.58
N PRO A 23 -20.82 6.40 -9.88
CA PRO A 23 -21.35 7.76 -9.82
C PRO A 23 -21.47 8.41 -11.20
N VAL A 24 -22.60 9.07 -11.46
CA VAL A 24 -22.83 9.90 -12.65
C VAL A 24 -23.17 11.32 -12.23
N THR A 25 -22.66 12.29 -12.98
CA THR A 25 -22.94 13.71 -12.76
C THR A 25 -23.96 14.19 -13.78
N ILE A 26 -25.07 14.72 -13.27
CA ILE A 26 -26.10 15.41 -14.05
C ILE A 26 -25.73 16.89 -14.06
N ASN A 27 -25.39 17.41 -15.24
CA ASN A 27 -24.73 18.70 -15.39
C ASN A 27 -25.67 19.75 -16.02
N ASP A 28 -26.45 20.41 -15.16
CA ASP A 28 -27.19 21.64 -15.47
C ASP A 28 -27.04 22.65 -14.32
N SER A 29 -27.93 23.64 -14.25
CA SER A 29 -27.92 24.67 -13.19
C SER A 29 -28.13 24.13 -11.78
N ASN A 30 -28.65 22.90 -11.62
CA ASN A 30 -28.84 22.22 -10.35
C ASN A 30 -27.96 20.97 -10.26
N GLN A 31 -26.69 21.10 -10.65
CA GLN A 31 -25.76 19.98 -10.75
C GLN A 31 -25.78 19.08 -9.51
N GLU A 32 -25.93 17.77 -9.73
CA GLU A 32 -25.80 16.77 -8.70
C GLU A 32 -25.09 15.52 -9.22
N THR A 33 -24.42 14.81 -8.29
CA THR A 33 -23.81 13.51 -8.56
C THR A 33 -24.63 12.44 -7.86
N VAL A 34 -25.09 11.46 -8.63
CA VAL A 34 -25.98 10.41 -8.15
C VAL A 34 -25.40 9.04 -8.47
N THR A 35 -25.80 8.04 -7.68
CA THR A 35 -25.40 6.65 -7.88
C THR A 35 -26.54 5.87 -8.51
N PRO A 36 -26.41 5.40 -9.76
CA PRO A 36 -27.40 4.54 -10.40
C PRO A 36 -27.64 3.25 -9.62
N THR A 37 -28.91 2.88 -9.45
CA THR A 37 -29.37 1.61 -8.84
C THR A 37 -29.84 0.60 -9.89
N ALA A 38 -30.17 1.05 -11.09
CA ALA A 38 -30.42 0.21 -12.26
C ALA A 38 -29.90 0.91 -13.52
N VAL A 39 -29.38 0.14 -14.48
CA VAL A 39 -28.87 0.68 -15.74
C VAL A 39 -29.25 -0.21 -16.92
N VAL A 40 -29.65 0.41 -18.02
CA VAL A 40 -29.79 -0.20 -19.33
C VAL A 40 -28.84 0.51 -20.30
N ASN A 41 -27.84 -0.20 -20.82
CA ASN A 41 -26.99 0.29 -21.90
C ASN A 41 -27.43 -0.38 -23.20
N SER A 42 -27.68 0.41 -24.25
CA SER A 42 -28.04 -0.09 -25.58
C SER A 42 -27.27 0.66 -26.66
N ALA A 43 -27.21 0.07 -27.86
CA ALA A 43 -26.59 0.70 -29.02
C ALA A 43 -27.27 2.03 -29.42
N THR A 44 -28.53 2.22 -29.02
CA THR A 44 -29.33 3.40 -29.35
C THR A 44 -29.44 4.42 -28.21
N GLY A 45 -28.79 4.16 -27.08
CA GLY A 45 -28.83 5.04 -25.90
C GLY A 45 -28.71 4.28 -24.58
N CYS A 46 -28.46 5.02 -23.51
CA CYS A 46 -28.35 4.46 -22.17
C CYS A 46 -29.37 5.13 -21.23
N SER A 47 -29.96 4.35 -20.32
CA SER A 47 -30.84 4.86 -19.27
C SER A 47 -30.44 4.28 -17.93
N PHE A 48 -30.76 5.01 -16.86
CA PHE A 48 -30.51 4.56 -15.51
C PHE A 48 -31.62 5.00 -14.56
N THR A 49 -31.70 4.33 -13.41
CA THR A 49 -32.53 4.72 -12.28
C THR A 49 -31.63 5.20 -11.16
N ALA A 50 -31.93 6.36 -10.58
CA ALA A 50 -31.26 6.89 -9.40
C ALA A 50 -32.26 7.74 -8.60
N THR A 51 -31.94 7.99 -7.33
CA THR A 51 -32.65 8.99 -6.54
C THR A 51 -32.04 10.35 -6.85
N LEU A 52 -32.84 11.29 -7.37
CA LEU A 52 -32.42 12.65 -7.69
C LEU A 52 -32.91 13.60 -6.59
N ALA A 53 -32.03 14.48 -6.11
CA ALA A 53 -32.42 15.53 -5.18
C ALA A 53 -33.08 16.71 -5.90
N ASN A 54 -32.76 16.92 -7.17
CA ASN A 54 -33.22 18.03 -7.98
C ASN A 54 -34.03 17.57 -9.21
N ALA A 55 -34.88 18.46 -9.69
CA ALA A 55 -35.53 18.29 -10.99
C ALA A 55 -34.62 18.83 -12.10
N HIS A 56 -34.48 18.05 -13.18
CA HIS A 56 -33.65 18.38 -14.33
C HIS A 56 -34.48 18.53 -15.60
N ALA A 57 -34.05 19.40 -16.51
CA ALA A 57 -34.73 19.63 -17.78
C ALA A 57 -34.42 18.51 -18.80
N ALA A 58 -35.31 18.33 -19.76
CA ALA A 58 -35.03 17.45 -20.89
C ALA A 58 -33.82 17.99 -21.69
N GLY A 59 -32.88 17.10 -22.01
CA GLY A 59 -31.64 17.46 -22.72
C GLY A 59 -30.47 17.86 -21.81
N THR A 60 -30.63 17.81 -20.48
CA THR A 60 -29.50 17.95 -19.55
C THR A 60 -28.41 16.91 -19.84
N LEU A 61 -27.16 17.35 -19.80
CA LEU A 61 -26.01 16.48 -20.01
C LEU A 61 -25.80 15.57 -18.79
N VAL A 62 -25.56 14.30 -19.05
CA VAL A 62 -25.13 13.34 -18.03
C VAL A 62 -23.73 12.87 -18.39
N SER A 63 -22.85 12.86 -17.40
CA SER A 63 -21.43 12.52 -17.55
C SER A 63 -20.99 11.58 -16.43
N SER A 64 -19.81 10.95 -16.58
CA SER A 64 -19.22 10.15 -15.50
C SER A 64 -18.84 11.05 -14.33
N GLY A 65 -19.20 10.65 -13.11
CA GLY A 65 -18.76 11.33 -11.88
C GLY A 65 -17.32 10.98 -11.49
N THR A 66 -16.67 10.05 -12.20
CA THR A 66 -15.28 9.62 -11.96
C THR A 66 -14.35 9.90 -13.14
N PHE A 67 -14.83 10.68 -14.11
CA PHE A 67 -14.11 10.96 -15.36
C PHE A 67 -13.66 9.70 -16.10
N GLY A 68 -14.49 8.65 -16.07
CA GLY A 68 -14.25 7.38 -16.78
C GLY A 68 -13.42 6.36 -16.01
N LEU A 69 -12.94 6.68 -14.79
CA LEU A 69 -12.09 5.78 -14.01
C LEU A 69 -12.83 4.50 -13.61
N GLN A 70 -13.99 4.64 -12.98
CA GLN A 70 -14.74 3.49 -12.47
C GLN A 70 -15.28 2.63 -13.62
N GLU A 71 -15.66 3.26 -14.73
CA GLU A 71 -16.09 2.59 -15.95
C GLU A 71 -14.95 1.76 -16.55
N ALA A 72 -13.74 2.32 -16.64
CA ALA A 72 -12.56 1.62 -17.13
C ALA A 72 -12.17 0.44 -16.24
N ILE A 73 -12.24 0.60 -14.92
CA ILE A 73 -11.98 -0.47 -13.95
C ILE A 73 -12.95 -1.63 -14.13
N GLN A 74 -14.27 -1.34 -14.16
CA GLN A 74 -15.25 -2.41 -14.30
C GLN A 74 -15.12 -3.10 -15.65
N ASP A 75 -14.88 -2.34 -16.71
CA ASP A 75 -14.70 -2.86 -18.04
C ASP A 75 -13.50 -3.83 -18.10
N ALA A 76 -12.34 -3.44 -17.55
CA ALA A 76 -11.19 -4.34 -17.41
C ALA A 76 -11.55 -5.62 -16.63
N PHE A 77 -12.29 -5.51 -15.54
CA PHE A 77 -12.74 -6.67 -14.77
C PHE A 77 -13.63 -7.61 -15.60
N THR A 78 -14.60 -7.08 -16.37
CA THR A 78 -15.50 -7.89 -17.20
C THR A 78 -14.77 -8.62 -18.34
N MET A 79 -13.58 -8.12 -18.72
CA MET A 79 -12.70 -8.75 -19.70
C MET A 79 -11.76 -9.80 -19.08
N GLY A 80 -11.89 -10.09 -17.79
CA GLY A 80 -11.05 -11.05 -17.07
C GLY A 80 -9.88 -10.42 -16.33
N GLY A 81 -9.79 -9.09 -16.29
CA GLY A 81 -8.76 -8.33 -15.58
C GLY A 81 -7.87 -7.50 -16.49
N GLY A 82 -6.85 -6.88 -15.88
CA GLY A 82 -5.84 -6.10 -16.60
C GLY A 82 -5.42 -4.85 -15.83
N THR A 83 -4.99 -3.84 -16.58
CA THR A 83 -4.51 -2.60 -16.01
C THR A 83 -5.24 -1.40 -16.60
N VAL A 84 -5.77 -0.54 -15.72
CA VAL A 84 -6.32 0.76 -16.07
C VAL A 84 -5.24 1.81 -15.82
N THR A 85 -4.79 2.50 -16.87
CA THR A 85 -3.79 3.56 -16.71
C THR A 85 -4.48 4.92 -16.68
N VAL A 86 -4.21 5.72 -15.64
CA VAL A 86 -4.53 7.14 -15.60
C VAL A 86 -3.27 7.95 -15.93
N ASP A 87 -3.46 8.96 -16.77
CA ASP A 87 -2.39 9.77 -17.34
C ASP A 87 -2.68 11.27 -17.14
N PRO A 88 -1.78 12.19 -17.53
CA PRO A 88 -2.02 13.62 -17.40
C PRO A 88 -3.30 14.12 -18.09
N PHE A 89 -3.83 13.43 -19.11
CA PHE A 89 -5.08 13.80 -19.77
C PHE A 89 -6.30 13.49 -18.90
N TRP A 90 -6.27 12.40 -18.12
CA TRP A 90 -7.30 12.12 -17.12
C TRP A 90 -7.37 13.21 -16.04
N THR A 91 -6.21 13.71 -15.58
CA THR A 91 -6.17 14.89 -14.69
C THR A 91 -6.78 16.12 -15.33
N ALA A 92 -6.44 16.39 -16.61
CA ALA A 92 -6.98 17.53 -17.33
C ALA A 92 -8.50 17.46 -17.53
N ALA A 93 -9.07 16.25 -17.55
CA ALA A 93 -10.51 16.02 -17.59
C ALA A 93 -11.19 16.29 -16.23
N GLY A 94 -10.44 16.34 -15.13
CA GLY A 94 -10.95 16.55 -13.76
C GLY A 94 -10.62 15.43 -12.78
N GLY A 95 -9.87 14.41 -13.20
CA GLY A 95 -9.40 13.33 -12.35
C GLY A 95 -8.52 13.80 -11.18
N THR A 96 -8.71 13.22 -10.00
CA THR A 96 -8.00 13.60 -8.77
C THR A 96 -7.53 12.38 -7.98
N ASP A 97 -6.61 12.57 -7.05
CA ASP A 97 -6.17 11.52 -6.11
C ASP A 97 -7.36 11.01 -5.26
N THR A 98 -8.27 11.91 -4.88
CA THR A 98 -9.51 11.53 -4.17
C THR A 98 -10.36 10.56 -4.97
N LEU A 99 -10.44 10.72 -6.29
CA LEU A 99 -11.17 9.79 -7.15
C LEU A 99 -10.45 8.45 -7.30
N LEU A 100 -9.12 8.43 -7.32
CA LEU A 100 -8.34 7.18 -7.30
C LEU A 100 -8.53 6.43 -5.98
N SER A 101 -8.42 7.12 -4.83
CA SER A 101 -8.68 6.53 -3.52
C SER A 101 -10.11 6.04 -3.34
N ALA A 102 -11.09 6.72 -3.93
CA ALA A 102 -12.50 6.35 -3.84
C ALA A 102 -12.94 5.30 -4.86
N ALA A 103 -12.08 4.91 -5.81
CA ALA A 103 -12.43 3.93 -6.82
C ALA A 103 -12.65 2.55 -6.21
N LEU A 104 -13.71 1.85 -6.64
CA LEU A 104 -14.01 0.51 -6.16
C LEU A 104 -12.99 -0.49 -6.72
N PRO A 105 -12.20 -1.17 -5.87
CA PRO A 105 -11.18 -2.13 -6.31
C PRO A 105 -11.82 -3.40 -6.87
N TYR A 106 -11.18 -3.99 -7.89
CA TYR A 106 -11.47 -5.35 -8.36
C TYR A 106 -10.18 -6.17 -8.35
N THR A 107 -10.25 -7.40 -7.86
CA THR A 107 -9.09 -8.29 -7.64
C THR A 107 -8.31 -8.69 -8.90
N SER A 108 -8.88 -8.50 -10.08
CA SER A 108 -8.20 -8.76 -11.35
C SER A 108 -7.75 -7.49 -12.07
N VAL A 109 -7.96 -6.31 -11.48
CA VAL A 109 -7.70 -5.01 -12.11
C VAL A 109 -6.74 -4.19 -11.27
N ALA A 110 -5.60 -3.81 -11.86
CA ALA A 110 -4.67 -2.83 -11.30
C ALA A 110 -4.95 -1.44 -11.87
N ILE A 111 -4.80 -0.39 -11.08
CA ILE A 111 -4.81 0.98 -11.58
C ILE A 111 -3.37 1.49 -11.59
N LYS A 112 -2.87 1.90 -12.76
CA LYS A 112 -1.55 2.53 -12.91
C LYS A 112 -1.70 4.03 -13.06
N ASP A 113 -1.00 4.78 -12.24
CA ASP A 113 -0.94 6.23 -12.29
C ASP A 113 0.39 6.68 -12.88
N THR A 114 0.31 7.34 -14.03
CA THR A 114 1.46 7.90 -14.76
C THR A 114 1.45 9.43 -14.80
N ARG A 115 0.51 10.07 -14.07
CA ARG A 115 0.26 11.53 -14.11
C ARG A 115 1.49 12.36 -13.73
N ARG A 116 2.42 11.77 -12.97
CA ARG A 116 3.60 12.43 -12.39
C ARG A 116 4.93 12.01 -13.04
N GLY A 117 4.89 11.26 -14.13
CA GLY A 117 6.08 10.76 -14.82
C GLY A 117 6.81 9.61 -14.11
N ILE A 118 6.29 9.16 -12.96
CA ILE A 118 6.67 7.93 -12.27
C ILE A 118 5.39 7.10 -12.15
N GLU A 119 5.49 5.81 -12.48
CA GLU A 119 4.37 4.87 -12.37
C GLU A 119 4.08 4.55 -10.90
N GLN A 120 2.83 4.72 -10.47
CA GLN A 120 2.34 4.35 -9.13
C GLN A 120 1.14 3.42 -9.28
N ASP A 121 1.13 2.28 -8.58
CA ASP A 121 -0.02 1.38 -8.59
C ASP A 121 -1.05 1.79 -7.50
N TRP A 122 -2.33 1.68 -7.82
CA TRP A 122 -3.45 2.01 -6.94
C TRP A 122 -4.44 0.82 -6.89
N ASN A 123 -4.99 0.57 -5.70
CA ASN A 123 -6.12 -0.34 -5.47
C ASN A 123 -5.94 -1.76 -6.05
N THR A 124 -4.71 -2.26 -6.09
CA THR A 124 -4.39 -3.61 -6.51
C THR A 124 -4.88 -4.59 -5.45
N ALA A 125 -6.10 -5.12 -5.63
CA ALA A 125 -6.56 -6.24 -4.83
C ALA A 125 -5.98 -7.54 -5.44
N PRO A 126 -5.40 -8.46 -4.65
CA PRO A 126 -4.79 -9.67 -5.20
C PRO A 126 -5.84 -10.58 -5.85
N SER A 127 -5.55 -11.11 -7.05
CA SER A 127 -6.45 -12.00 -7.82
C SER A 127 -6.71 -13.35 -7.17
N THR A 128 -5.88 -13.71 -6.19
CA THR A 128 -6.02 -14.85 -5.29
C THR A 128 -5.70 -14.42 -3.88
N THR A 129 -6.49 -14.82 -2.88
CA THR A 129 -6.18 -14.66 -1.45
C THR A 129 -5.06 -15.61 -1.01
N SER A 130 -3.94 -15.62 -1.73
CA SER A 130 -2.75 -16.35 -1.30
C SER A 130 -2.16 -15.61 -0.12
N LEU A 131 -2.17 -16.25 1.05
CA LEU A 131 -1.58 -15.68 2.25
C LEU A 131 -0.11 -15.37 1.99
N LEU A 132 0.29 -14.14 2.29
CA LEU A 132 1.69 -13.78 2.28
C LEU A 132 2.37 -14.56 3.40
N ALA A 133 3.25 -15.50 3.03
CA ALA A 133 3.90 -16.38 3.98
C ALA A 133 4.76 -15.57 4.95
N ALA A 134 4.83 -16.02 6.21
CA ALA A 134 5.76 -15.45 7.17
C ALA A 134 7.20 -15.50 6.62
N PRO A 135 7.99 -14.42 6.78
CA PRO A 135 9.38 -14.40 6.35
C PRO A 135 10.23 -15.36 7.17
N THR A 136 11.45 -15.60 6.67
CA THR A 136 12.48 -16.38 7.38
C THR A 136 12.73 -15.81 8.78
N THR A 137 12.92 -16.73 9.74
CA THR A 137 13.28 -16.43 11.12
C THR A 137 14.51 -15.53 11.20
N LEU A 138 14.45 -14.51 12.05
CA LEU A 138 15.63 -13.71 12.38
C LEU A 138 16.64 -14.54 13.18
N THR A 139 17.92 -14.40 12.90
CA THR A 139 18.99 -14.98 13.73
C THR A 139 19.50 -13.92 14.68
N SER A 140 19.38 -14.14 16.00
CA SER A 140 19.66 -13.13 17.01
C SER A 140 20.98 -13.31 17.75
N GLN A 141 21.68 -12.21 18.01
CA GLN A 141 22.94 -12.21 18.77
C GLN A 141 23.11 -10.89 19.54
N ALA A 142 23.83 -10.92 20.67
CA ALA A 142 24.08 -9.74 21.48
C ALA A 142 24.77 -8.60 20.71
N ALA A 143 25.86 -8.92 19.99
CA ALA A 143 26.57 -8.00 19.13
C ALA A 143 26.49 -8.50 17.69
N CYS A 144 26.34 -7.57 16.76
CA CYS A 144 26.18 -7.93 15.37
C CYS A 144 27.44 -8.54 14.74
N ASP A 145 27.20 -9.52 13.87
CA ASP A 145 28.19 -10.21 13.05
C ASP A 145 27.58 -10.57 11.69
N ALA A 146 28.38 -11.15 10.79
CA ALA A 146 27.94 -11.47 9.42
C ALA A 146 26.93 -12.63 9.31
N THR A 147 26.62 -13.33 10.41
CA THR A 147 25.77 -14.52 10.44
C THR A 147 24.42 -14.29 11.12
N HIS A 148 24.31 -13.23 11.91
CA HIS A 148 23.09 -12.86 12.63
C HIS A 148 22.42 -11.66 11.98
N THR A 149 21.09 -11.67 11.91
CA THR A 149 20.28 -10.61 11.28
C THR A 149 19.49 -9.79 12.29
N PHE A 150 19.71 -9.97 13.60
CA PHE A 150 19.06 -9.18 14.64
C PHE A 150 19.96 -9.04 15.87
N CYS A 151 20.44 -7.83 16.15
CA CYS A 151 21.54 -7.66 17.10
C CYS A 151 21.75 -6.20 17.53
N SER A 152 22.58 -5.96 18.56
CA SER A 152 23.05 -4.61 18.87
C SER A 152 24.25 -4.23 17.99
N ASP A 153 24.21 -3.03 17.40
CA ASP A 153 25.27 -2.48 16.58
C ASP A 153 26.57 -2.36 17.41
N ALA A 154 27.71 -2.73 16.82
CA ALA A 154 29.01 -2.66 17.47
C ALA A 154 29.50 -1.21 17.66
N THR A 155 29.17 -0.33 16.73
CA THR A 155 29.74 1.01 16.53
C THR A 155 28.76 2.13 16.78
N VAL A 156 27.50 1.98 16.34
CA VAL A 156 26.51 3.05 16.41
C VAL A 156 25.90 3.07 17.81
N ALA A 157 26.01 4.23 18.47
CA ALA A 157 25.38 4.48 19.75
C ALA A 157 23.88 4.72 19.58
N GLY A 158 23.08 4.31 20.57
CA GLY A 158 21.63 4.49 20.54
C GLY A 158 20.97 4.15 21.87
N SER A 159 19.75 4.63 22.08
CA SER A 159 18.89 4.28 23.22
C SER A 159 17.97 3.09 22.93
N ALA A 160 18.02 2.53 21.72
CA ALA A 160 17.25 1.36 21.33
C ALA A 160 17.61 0.11 22.16
N SER A 161 18.77 0.07 22.79
CA SER A 161 19.24 -1.01 23.66
C SER A 161 19.63 -0.51 25.06
N TRP A 162 19.32 -1.30 26.09
CA TRP A 162 19.50 -0.90 27.50
C TRP A 162 19.96 -2.03 28.43
N GLY A 163 20.48 -3.13 27.88
CA GLY A 163 20.95 -4.27 28.68
C GLY A 163 19.87 -5.31 29.01
N GLY A 164 18.63 -5.11 28.53
CA GLY A 164 17.52 -6.05 28.70
C GLY A 164 17.34 -7.00 27.52
N THR A 165 16.50 -8.02 27.70
CA THR A 165 16.05 -8.90 26.61
C THR A 165 15.12 -8.14 25.67
N VAL A 166 15.49 -8.10 24.40
CA VAL A 166 14.70 -7.53 23.31
C VAL A 166 14.21 -8.67 22.44
N PHE A 167 12.96 -8.57 22.04
CA PHE A 167 12.35 -9.42 21.03
C PHE A 167 12.30 -8.69 19.70
N GLY A 168 12.49 -9.40 18.60
CA GLY A 168 12.31 -8.88 17.26
C GLY A 168 11.62 -9.88 16.34
N CYS A 169 10.82 -9.34 15.44
CA CYS A 169 10.31 -10.07 14.29
C CYS A 169 10.14 -9.12 13.11
N ILE A 170 10.01 -9.69 11.92
CA ILE A 170 9.78 -8.94 10.68
C ILE A 170 8.55 -9.48 9.96
N THR A 171 7.89 -8.64 9.19
CA THR A 171 6.82 -9.00 8.27
C THR A 171 7.24 -8.64 6.85
N LEU A 172 6.62 -9.27 5.85
CA LEU A 172 6.73 -8.89 4.45
C LEU A 172 5.57 -7.98 4.08
N VAL A 173 5.82 -7.05 3.17
CA VAL A 173 4.81 -6.14 2.63
C VAL A 173 4.75 -6.33 1.11
N ASP A 174 3.57 -6.64 0.60
CA ASP A 174 3.35 -6.74 -0.84
C ASP A 174 3.17 -5.37 -1.50
N ILE A 175 3.14 -5.35 -2.83
CA ILE A 175 2.93 -4.15 -3.65
C ILE A 175 1.63 -3.40 -3.30
N ASN A 176 0.69 -4.06 -2.64
CA ASN A 176 -0.62 -3.53 -2.28
C ASN A 176 -0.65 -2.99 -0.83
N GLY A 177 0.47 -3.07 -0.10
CA GLY A 177 0.54 -2.73 1.32
C GLY A 177 0.08 -3.85 2.26
N ASN A 178 -0.27 -5.04 1.76
CA ASN A 178 -0.67 -6.13 2.64
C ASN A 178 0.53 -6.67 3.40
N GLU A 179 0.34 -6.88 4.70
CA GLU A 179 1.37 -7.35 5.60
C GLU A 179 1.23 -8.85 5.89
N SER A 180 2.35 -9.58 5.87
CA SER A 180 2.40 -10.99 6.28
C SER A 180 2.29 -11.14 7.80
N PRO A 181 2.08 -12.36 8.30
CA PRO A 181 2.38 -12.68 9.70
C PRO A 181 3.84 -12.39 10.03
N CYS A 182 4.14 -12.16 11.30
CA CYS A 182 5.52 -11.99 11.72
C CYS A 182 6.35 -13.27 11.48
N SER A 183 7.64 -13.09 11.18
CA SER A 183 8.63 -14.18 11.19
C SER A 183 8.56 -14.95 12.50
N ALA A 184 9.08 -16.18 12.49
CA ALA A 184 9.35 -16.83 13.76
C ALA A 184 10.25 -15.93 14.63
N THR A 185 10.07 -16.07 15.94
CA THR A 185 10.51 -15.11 16.93
C THR A 185 12.00 -15.23 17.19
N ALA A 186 12.65 -14.09 17.40
CA ALA A 186 14.04 -14.04 17.85
C ALA A 186 14.19 -13.08 19.02
N SER A 187 15.04 -13.42 19.98
CA SER A 187 15.30 -12.56 21.13
C SER A 187 16.74 -12.68 21.60
N PHE A 188 17.27 -11.59 22.13
CA PHE A 188 18.61 -11.55 22.70
C PHE A 188 18.71 -10.52 23.81
N THR A 189 19.72 -10.66 24.67
CA THR A 189 20.07 -9.63 25.65
C THR A 189 20.87 -8.54 24.96
N SER A 190 20.28 -7.35 24.85
CA SER A 190 20.88 -6.23 24.13
C SER A 190 22.11 -5.65 24.83
N VAL A 191 23.07 -5.15 24.05
CA VAL A 191 24.22 -4.42 24.59
C VAL A 191 23.80 -2.99 24.83
N ALA A 192 23.84 -2.52 26.08
CA ALA A 192 23.34 -1.19 26.44
C ALA A 192 23.99 -0.05 25.61
N SER A 193 23.19 0.98 25.33
CA SER A 193 23.62 2.21 24.67
C SER A 193 24.08 2.05 23.21
N LYS A 194 23.59 1.02 22.53
CA LYS A 194 23.82 0.75 21.10
C LYS A 194 22.54 0.88 20.27
N ALA A 195 22.71 1.13 18.98
CA ALA A 195 21.62 0.92 18.04
C ALA A 195 21.25 -0.57 17.98
N ILE A 196 20.04 -0.86 17.51
CA ILE A 196 19.63 -2.21 17.13
C ILE A 196 19.64 -2.28 15.61
N ASP A 197 20.26 -3.32 15.06
CA ASP A 197 20.28 -3.58 13.63
C ASP A 197 19.42 -4.81 13.30
N ILE A 198 18.67 -4.71 12.21
CA ILE A 198 17.89 -5.82 11.64
C ILE A 198 18.27 -5.99 10.16
N GLY A 199 18.74 -7.17 9.80
CA GLY A 199 19.17 -7.49 8.44
C GLY A 199 17.99 -7.60 7.47
N ALA A 200 18.20 -7.14 6.23
CA ALA A 200 17.20 -7.25 5.18
C ALA A 200 16.86 -8.72 4.89
N PRO A 201 15.58 -9.06 4.63
CA PRO A 201 15.19 -10.40 4.24
C PRO A 201 15.81 -10.83 2.90
N ALA A 202 15.68 -12.12 2.58
CA ALA A 202 16.15 -12.65 1.30
C ALA A 202 15.48 -11.95 0.10
N SER A 203 16.21 -11.87 -1.02
CA SER A 203 15.68 -11.29 -2.25
C SER A 203 14.45 -12.05 -2.74
N ARG A 204 13.52 -11.31 -3.35
CA ARG A 204 12.23 -11.78 -3.81
C ARG A 204 12.13 -11.68 -5.34
N ALA A 205 11.24 -12.50 -5.90
CA ALA A 205 10.88 -12.48 -7.32
C ALA A 205 9.35 -12.52 -7.51
N ASP A 206 8.61 -12.17 -6.45
CA ASP A 206 7.15 -12.12 -6.40
C ASP A 206 6.67 -10.70 -6.05
N ASN A 207 5.41 -10.53 -5.67
CA ASN A 207 4.78 -9.24 -5.36
C ASN A 207 5.25 -8.60 -4.05
N VAL A 208 6.20 -9.21 -3.32
CA VAL A 208 6.74 -8.64 -2.07
C VAL A 208 7.75 -7.54 -2.36
N VAL A 209 7.42 -6.31 -2.00
CA VAL A 209 8.28 -5.13 -2.27
C VAL A 209 8.85 -4.50 -1.02
N GLY A 210 8.39 -4.88 0.16
CA GLY A 210 8.88 -4.32 1.41
C GLY A 210 8.90 -5.31 2.56
N TRP A 211 9.41 -4.83 3.69
CA TRP A 211 9.34 -5.52 4.97
C TRP A 211 9.26 -4.51 6.12
N LYS A 212 8.61 -4.90 7.23
CA LYS A 212 8.48 -4.06 8.42
C LYS A 212 9.08 -4.73 9.65
N PRO A 213 9.86 -3.99 10.45
CA PRO A 213 10.42 -4.51 11.69
C PRO A 213 9.56 -4.18 12.91
N TYR A 214 9.54 -5.14 13.85
CA TYR A 214 8.83 -5.07 15.13
C TYR A 214 9.78 -5.36 16.28
N LEU A 215 9.69 -4.59 17.37
CA LEU A 215 10.49 -4.81 18.60
C LEU A 215 9.64 -4.72 19.87
N SER A 216 9.98 -5.52 20.88
CA SER A 216 9.36 -5.43 22.22
C SER A 216 10.26 -4.76 23.26
N VAL A 217 9.61 -4.11 24.23
CA VAL A 217 10.27 -3.72 25.48
C VAL A 217 10.50 -4.96 26.34
N SER A 218 11.31 -4.77 27.38
CA SER A 218 11.78 -5.76 28.35
C SER A 218 10.81 -6.93 28.62
N ALA A 219 11.40 -8.13 28.74
CA ALA A 219 10.79 -9.47 28.84
C ALA A 219 10.72 -10.25 27.52
N GLY A 220 11.10 -9.65 26.39
CA GLY A 220 11.31 -10.38 25.13
C GLY A 220 10.06 -11.10 24.61
N SER A 221 8.88 -10.48 24.77
CA SER A 221 7.61 -11.11 24.43
C SER A 221 7.03 -10.55 23.14
N TYR A 222 6.57 -11.46 22.28
CA TYR A 222 5.79 -11.16 21.09
C TYR A 222 4.58 -10.25 21.38
N ALA A 223 3.88 -10.48 22.50
CA ALA A 223 2.68 -9.73 22.87
C ALA A 223 2.94 -8.24 23.18
N LEU A 224 4.20 -7.86 23.34
CA LEU A 224 4.64 -6.50 23.62
C LEU A 224 5.46 -5.91 22.46
N ALA A 225 5.47 -6.56 21.30
CA ALA A 225 6.19 -6.10 20.13
C ALA A 225 5.36 -5.07 19.34
N TYR A 226 5.99 -3.96 18.98
CA TYR A 226 5.38 -2.86 18.24
C TYR A 226 6.17 -2.57 16.97
N SER A 227 5.47 -2.08 15.95
CA SER A 227 6.09 -1.62 14.72
C SER A 227 7.02 -0.46 14.98
N LEU A 228 8.16 -0.45 14.30
CA LEU A 228 9.12 0.62 14.40
C LEU A 228 8.76 1.76 13.46
N PRO A 229 8.89 3.03 13.89
CA PRO A 229 8.56 4.16 13.05
C PRO A 229 9.55 4.25 11.90
N LEU A 230 9.05 4.01 10.68
CA LEU A 230 9.83 4.16 9.45
C LEU A 230 9.71 5.58 8.86
N LEU A 231 8.74 6.34 9.34
CA LEU A 231 8.47 7.73 8.97
C LEU A 231 8.49 8.61 10.21
N THR A 232 8.88 9.87 10.02
CA THR A 232 8.70 10.94 10.98
C THR A 232 7.48 11.76 10.57
N GLN A 233 6.52 11.89 11.48
CA GLN A 233 5.37 12.74 11.27
C GLN A 233 5.79 14.22 11.25
N PRO A 234 5.28 15.02 10.32
CA PRO A 234 5.62 16.43 10.28
C PRO A 234 4.91 17.18 11.41
N THR A 235 5.60 18.17 11.97
CA THR A 235 5.03 19.09 12.96
C THR A 235 4.25 20.25 12.33
N VAL A 236 4.23 20.32 10.99
CA VAL A 236 3.56 21.35 10.21
C VAL A 236 2.36 20.72 9.49
N LEU A 237 1.20 21.37 9.61
CA LEU A 237 -0.03 20.95 8.93
C LEU A 237 0.17 20.90 7.40
N LEU A 238 -0.31 19.83 6.75
CA LEU A 238 -0.21 19.56 5.31
C LEU A 238 1.18 19.19 4.77
N ALA A 239 2.20 19.06 5.63
CA ALA A 239 3.45 18.45 5.19
C ALA A 239 3.28 16.92 5.10
N ALA A 240 3.98 16.30 4.16
CA ALA A 240 4.02 14.85 4.03
C ALA A 240 5.01 14.24 5.06
N PRO A 241 4.73 13.04 5.59
CA PRO A 241 5.70 12.30 6.39
C PRO A 241 7.00 12.06 5.61
N VAL A 242 8.14 12.11 6.31
CA VAL A 242 9.46 11.88 5.72
C VAL A 242 10.12 10.65 6.32
N SER A 243 11.03 10.01 5.60
CA SER A 243 11.78 8.86 6.13
C SER A 243 12.44 9.19 7.47
N ALA A 244 12.31 8.28 8.44
CA ALA A 244 12.99 8.36 9.73
C ALA A 244 14.50 8.05 9.64
N GLY A 245 15.03 7.74 8.44
CA GLY A 245 16.44 7.40 8.23
C GLY A 245 16.83 6.00 8.72
N VAL A 246 15.87 5.22 9.21
CA VAL A 246 16.04 3.85 9.70
C VAL A 246 16.49 2.88 8.61
N CYS A 247 15.87 2.98 7.44
CA CYS A 247 16.12 2.14 6.27
C CYS A 247 15.74 2.92 5.01
N THR A 248 16.23 2.49 3.85
CA THR A 248 15.68 2.95 2.58
C THR A 248 14.28 2.37 2.43
N LEU A 249 13.28 3.23 2.21
CA LEU A 249 11.89 2.80 2.03
C LEU A 249 11.68 2.29 0.60
N THR A 250 10.77 1.33 0.44
CA THR A 250 10.24 0.97 -0.88
C THR A 250 9.51 2.18 -1.49
N THR A 251 9.64 2.36 -2.80
CA THR A 251 8.84 3.35 -3.56
C THR A 251 7.73 2.68 -4.37
N LEU A 252 7.64 1.34 -4.28
CA LEU A 252 6.72 0.54 -5.08
C LEU A 252 5.36 0.37 -4.41
N GLU A 253 5.31 0.33 -3.07
CA GLU A 253 4.05 0.42 -2.32
C GLU A 253 3.95 1.82 -1.70
N THR A 254 2.73 2.34 -1.52
CA THR A 254 2.50 3.71 -1.06
C THR A 254 1.59 3.85 0.17
N THR A 255 1.00 2.76 0.65
CA THR A 255 -0.03 2.76 1.70
C THR A 255 0.55 2.36 3.07
N THR A 256 1.41 1.35 3.09
CA THR A 256 2.07 0.78 4.28
C THR A 256 3.59 0.96 4.22
N PRO A 257 4.12 2.01 4.89
CA PRO A 257 5.55 2.31 4.88
C PRO A 257 6.39 1.08 5.26
N ALA A 258 7.33 0.71 4.39
CA ALA A 258 8.14 -0.49 4.54
C ALA A 258 9.58 -0.26 4.07
N CYS A 259 10.52 -0.97 4.69
CA CYS A 259 11.91 -1.00 4.22
C CYS A 259 11.98 -1.76 2.89
N ALA A 260 12.77 -1.26 1.94
CA ALA A 260 12.92 -1.87 0.63
C ALA A 260 13.56 -3.27 0.75
N ILE A 261 12.95 -4.24 0.08
CA ILE A 261 13.52 -5.58 -0.13
C ILE A 261 14.10 -5.66 -1.55
N ALA A 262 15.19 -6.40 -1.74
CA ALA A 262 15.72 -6.63 -3.08
C ALA A 262 14.72 -7.47 -3.88
N ASN A 263 14.20 -6.93 -4.98
CA ASN A 263 13.19 -7.61 -5.79
C ASN A 263 13.55 -7.57 -7.28
N THR A 264 13.77 -8.74 -7.88
CA THR A 264 14.17 -8.87 -9.29
C THR A 264 13.02 -8.66 -10.27
N LEU A 265 11.77 -8.86 -9.86
CA LEU A 265 10.59 -8.63 -10.68
C LEU A 265 10.42 -7.13 -10.98
N TYR A 266 10.71 -6.27 -9.98
CA TYR A 266 10.55 -4.82 -10.09
C TYR A 266 11.86 -4.05 -10.22
N GLY A 267 13.01 -4.73 -10.29
CA GLY A 267 14.32 -4.09 -10.35
C GLY A 267 14.68 -3.26 -9.10
N GLN A 268 14.08 -3.57 -7.95
CA GLN A 268 14.29 -2.84 -6.71
C GLN A 268 15.52 -3.36 -5.95
N ALA A 269 16.35 -2.44 -5.44
CA ALA A 269 17.43 -2.75 -4.52
C ALA A 269 16.92 -2.85 -3.07
N ALA A 270 17.55 -3.70 -2.25
CA ALA A 270 17.28 -3.71 -0.81
C ALA A 270 17.77 -2.41 -0.14
N SER A 271 17.24 -2.12 1.05
CA SER A 271 17.80 -1.09 1.92
C SER A 271 19.29 -1.30 2.15
N ALA A 272 20.09 -0.27 1.90
CA ALA A 272 21.54 -0.31 2.07
C ALA A 272 22.01 0.05 3.49
N THR A 273 21.10 0.40 4.40
CA THR A 273 21.47 0.75 5.78
C THR A 273 22.17 -0.44 6.46
N GLY A 274 23.31 -0.19 7.10
CA GLY A 274 24.10 -1.24 7.76
C GLY A 274 24.89 -2.17 6.81
N ALA A 275 24.89 -1.91 5.49
CA ALA A 275 25.57 -2.76 4.51
C ALA A 275 27.12 -2.70 4.61
N ALA A 276 27.68 -1.62 5.13
CA ALA A 276 29.12 -1.35 5.16
C ALA A 276 29.88 -2.00 6.33
N GLY A 277 29.48 -3.21 6.77
CA GLY A 277 30.26 -3.97 7.75
C GLY A 277 29.51 -5.06 8.54
N LEU A 278 28.18 -5.02 8.56
CA LEU A 278 27.38 -5.88 9.45
C LEU A 278 26.49 -6.86 8.67
N PHE A 279 25.74 -6.38 7.67
CA PHE A 279 24.92 -7.23 6.81
C PHE A 279 25.36 -7.14 5.35
N SER A 280 25.56 -8.29 4.71
CA SER A 280 25.94 -8.36 3.28
C SER A 280 24.88 -7.77 2.33
N LYS A 281 23.64 -7.58 2.80
CA LYS A 281 22.49 -7.10 2.02
C LYS A 281 21.88 -5.80 2.56
N GLY A 282 22.53 -5.18 3.56
CA GLY A 282 21.95 -4.08 4.33
C GLY A 282 20.75 -4.52 5.18
N GLY A 283 19.93 -3.56 5.61
CA GLY A 283 18.91 -3.76 6.62
C GLY A 283 18.29 -2.47 7.11
N ALA A 284 17.98 -2.44 8.41
CA ALA A 284 17.46 -1.29 9.12
C ALA A 284 18.25 -1.07 10.42
N GLN A 285 18.44 0.18 10.80
CA GLN A 285 19.18 0.58 12.00
C GLN A 285 18.34 1.51 12.87
N PHE A 286 18.22 1.16 14.15
CA PHE A 286 17.38 1.85 15.13
C PHE A 286 18.26 2.43 16.21
N THR A 287 18.45 3.76 16.21
CA THR A 287 19.22 4.47 17.24
C THR A 287 18.36 4.88 18.43
N GLY A 288 17.03 4.90 18.28
CA GLY A 288 16.08 5.22 19.33
C GLY A 288 15.08 4.09 19.54
N TYR A 289 14.63 3.91 20.77
CA TYR A 289 13.53 3.01 21.05
C TYR A 289 12.20 3.62 20.59
N PRO A 290 11.29 2.86 19.95
CA PRO A 290 9.96 3.37 19.62
C PRO A 290 9.21 3.74 20.91
N VAL A 291 8.75 4.98 21.02
CA VAL A 291 7.77 5.33 22.05
C VAL A 291 6.49 4.55 21.77
N VAL A 292 5.80 4.08 22.82
CA VAL A 292 4.58 3.24 22.77
C VAL A 292 3.42 4.04 22.16
N THR A 293 3.44 4.21 20.84
CA THR A 293 2.40 4.89 20.05
C THR A 293 2.11 4.18 18.73
N ASN A 294 2.75 3.04 18.47
CA ASN A 294 2.70 2.35 17.18
C ASN A 294 1.88 1.05 17.24
N THR A 295 1.61 0.45 16.09
CA THR A 295 0.81 -0.78 15.95
C THR A 295 1.50 -2.00 16.57
N LEU A 296 0.73 -2.90 17.18
CA LEU A 296 1.22 -4.19 17.68
C LEU A 296 1.63 -5.12 16.53
N ALA A 297 2.51 -6.07 16.81
CA ALA A 297 2.91 -7.11 15.85
C ALA A 297 1.70 -7.95 15.36
N PRO A 298 1.64 -8.31 14.06
CA PRO A 298 0.62 -9.22 13.52
C PRO A 298 0.79 -10.66 14.01
N GLU A 299 -0.29 -11.27 14.53
CA GLU A 299 -0.28 -12.58 15.21
C GLU A 299 0.46 -13.67 14.42
N ILE A 300 1.31 -14.43 15.11
CA ILE A 300 2.01 -15.59 14.54
C ILE A 300 0.98 -16.61 14.06
N GLY A 301 0.96 -16.89 12.76
CA GLY A 301 0.02 -17.83 12.16
C GLY A 301 -1.36 -17.24 11.85
N SER A 302 -1.55 -15.92 11.98
CA SER A 302 -2.72 -15.25 11.41
C SER A 302 -2.69 -15.36 9.88
N ALA A 303 -3.87 -15.39 9.25
CA ALA A 303 -3.97 -15.26 7.81
C ALA A 303 -3.75 -13.79 7.42
N SER A 304 -2.91 -13.50 6.42
CA SER A 304 -2.73 -12.18 5.79
C SER A 304 -3.98 -11.63 5.08
N ALA A 305 -5.17 -12.08 5.45
CA ALA A 305 -6.43 -11.64 4.89
C ALA A 305 -7.45 -11.56 6.03
N LEU A 306 -7.96 -10.34 6.23
CA LEU A 306 -9.14 -9.95 7.04
C LEU A 306 -8.92 -9.18 8.35
N ALA A 307 -7.69 -8.97 8.82
CA ALA A 307 -7.48 -7.98 9.89
C ALA A 307 -7.12 -6.63 9.28
N HIS A 308 -8.12 -5.89 8.79
CA HIS A 308 -8.04 -4.43 8.91
C HIS A 308 -7.84 -4.17 10.41
N ASN A 309 -6.65 -3.71 10.78
CA ASN A 309 -6.36 -3.36 12.16
C ASN A 309 -7.11 -2.06 12.44
N PRO A 310 -8.14 -2.05 13.32
CA PRO A 310 -8.99 -0.88 13.55
C PRO A 310 -8.25 0.31 14.20
N ASN A 311 -6.93 0.21 14.38
CA ASN A 311 -6.06 1.26 14.89
C ASN A 311 -5.37 2.07 13.77
N GLU A 312 -5.70 1.83 12.49
CA GLU A 312 -5.14 2.57 11.35
C GLU A 312 -5.92 3.86 11.01
N GLU A 313 -7.00 4.16 11.75
CA GLU A 313 -7.77 5.41 11.62
C GLU A 313 -7.76 6.28 12.90
N ALA A 314 -6.57 6.60 13.41
CA ALA A 314 -6.40 7.62 14.46
C ALA A 314 -5.33 8.65 14.11
#